data_AF-A0A970CMA4-F1
#
_entry.id   AF-A0A970CMA4-F1
#
_cell.length_a   1.000
_cell.length_b   1.000
_cell.length_c   1.000
_cell.angle_alpha   90.00
_cell.angle_beta   90.00
_cell.angle_gamma   90.00
#
_symmetry.space_group_name_H-M   'P 1'
#
loop_
_entity.id
_entity.type
_entity.pdbx_description
1 polymer ?
#
loop_
_entity_poly.entity_id
_entity_poly.type
_entity_poly.pdbx_seq_one_letter_code
_entity_poly.pdbx_strand_id
1 'polypeptide(L)'
;MYKIYYVQYGETIEDIARKNIITVDKLRKTNNLGMDYEVRAGEQLVVPTDSQQLFDTYIVIQGDTLYDIASKYNVTVDNLALLNGLDKQDYIYPGQEILVPKSDVKFYITNPGDTLVSAADILETNVEELIAQNKIIYLLPEQLLTYKKEK
;
A
#
# COMPACT_ATOMS: atom_id res chain seq x y z
N MET A 1 -0.51 14.53 -0.72
CA MET A 1 0.73 15.23 -1.12
C MET A 1 1.25 14.62 -2.41
N TYR A 2 1.95 15.42 -3.20
CA TYR A 2 2.50 15.00 -4.49
C TYR A 2 3.98 15.39 -4.58
N LYS A 3 4.75 14.66 -5.38
CA LYS A 3 6.11 15.04 -5.79
C LYS A 3 6.28 14.90 -7.29
N ILE A 4 7.26 15.59 -7.85
CA ILE A 4 7.71 15.37 -9.23
C ILE A 4 8.71 14.22 -9.23
N TYR A 5 8.45 13.22 -10.07
CA TYR A 5 9.29 12.05 -10.31
C TYR A 5 9.88 12.13 -11.72
N TYR A 6 11.18 11.88 -11.83
CA TYR A 6 11.88 11.83 -13.12
C TYR A 6 12.06 10.38 -13.53
N VAL A 7 11.49 10.00 -14.66
CA VAL A 7 11.56 8.63 -15.21
C VAL A 7 13.02 8.28 -15.50
N GLN A 8 13.52 7.18 -14.92
CA GLN A 8 14.88 6.72 -15.15
C GLN A 8 14.97 5.87 -16.43
N TYR A 9 16.19 5.70 -16.96
CA TYR A 9 16.40 4.90 -18.17
C TYR A 9 15.94 3.45 -17.97
N GLY A 10 15.01 2.99 -18.81
CA GLY A 10 14.47 1.63 -18.77
C GLY A 10 13.38 1.37 -17.73
N GLU A 11 12.98 2.37 -16.92
CA GLU A 11 11.84 2.21 -16.00
C GLU A 11 10.52 2.14 -16.77
N THR A 12 9.66 1.19 -16.39
CA THR A 12 8.26 1.10 -16.84
C THR A 12 7.34 1.90 -15.90
N ILE A 13 6.10 2.15 -16.32
CA ILE A 13 5.11 2.81 -15.46
C ILE A 13 4.78 1.95 -14.23
N GLU A 14 4.85 0.62 -14.37
CA GLU A 14 4.73 -0.36 -13.29
C GLU A 14 5.86 -0.21 -12.28
N ASP A 15 7.11 -0.04 -12.74
CA ASP A 15 8.26 0.16 -11.84
C ASP A 15 8.13 1.45 -11.04
N ILE A 16 7.71 2.54 -11.70
CA ILE A 16 7.51 3.84 -11.05
C ILE A 16 6.39 3.75 -10.02
N ALA A 17 5.26 3.12 -10.38
CA ALA A 17 4.14 2.95 -9.47
C ALA A 17 4.56 2.15 -8.23
N ARG A 18 5.24 1.02 -8.43
CA ARG A 18 5.78 0.16 -7.37
C ARG A 18 6.74 0.90 -6.43
N LYS A 19 7.75 1.56 -7.00
CA LYS A 19 8.77 2.33 -6.26
C LYS A 19 8.18 3.48 -5.44
N ASN A 20 7.05 4.02 -5.89
CA ASN A 20 6.35 5.09 -5.21
C ASN A 20 5.15 4.61 -4.37
N ILE A 21 4.96 3.29 -4.26
CA ILE A 21 3.93 2.66 -3.42
C ILE A 21 2.52 3.12 -3.85
N ILE A 22 2.26 3.22 -5.15
CA ILE A 22 0.97 3.61 -5.71
C ILE A 22 0.55 2.63 -6.80
N THR A 23 -0.74 2.63 -7.17
CA THR A 23 -1.20 1.83 -8.31
C THR A 23 -0.91 2.53 -9.64
N VAL A 24 -0.74 1.74 -10.72
CA VAL A 24 -0.57 2.27 -12.08
C VAL A 24 -1.77 3.13 -12.48
N ASP A 25 -2.99 2.70 -12.17
CA ASP A 25 -4.21 3.46 -12.45
C ASP A 25 -4.20 4.83 -11.75
N LYS A 26 -3.78 4.88 -10.48
CA LYS A 26 -3.67 6.14 -9.73
C LYS A 26 -2.60 7.05 -10.33
N LEU A 27 -1.46 6.49 -10.73
CA LEU A 27 -0.38 7.24 -11.39
C LEU A 27 -0.84 7.80 -12.74
N ARG A 28 -1.50 6.98 -13.58
CA ARG A 28 -2.05 7.39 -14.88
C ARG A 28 -3.09 8.49 -14.73
N LYS A 29 -4.09 8.32 -13.84
CA LYS A 29 -5.12 9.32 -13.58
C LYS A 29 -4.56 10.65 -13.07
N THR A 30 -3.52 10.60 -12.24
CA THR A 30 -2.85 11.81 -11.71
C THR A 30 -2.15 12.60 -12.81
N ASN A 31 -1.67 11.93 -13.86
CA ASN A 31 -0.91 12.51 -14.97
C ASN A 31 -1.72 12.60 -16.27
N ASN A 32 -3.03 12.31 -16.22
CA ASN A 32 -3.90 12.27 -17.39
C ASN A 32 -3.36 11.38 -18.54
N LEU A 33 -2.79 10.22 -18.19
CA LEU A 33 -2.20 9.28 -19.15
C LEU A 33 -3.23 8.23 -19.59
N GLY A 34 -3.25 7.91 -20.89
CA GLY A 34 -4.05 6.81 -21.44
C GLY A 34 -3.51 5.43 -21.03
N MET A 35 -4.29 4.37 -21.23
CA MET A 35 -3.90 2.99 -20.85
C MET A 35 -2.67 2.47 -21.61
N ASP A 36 -2.54 2.82 -22.89
CA ASP A 36 -1.43 2.40 -23.75
C ASP A 36 -0.23 3.36 -23.69
N TYR A 37 -0.25 4.31 -22.75
CA TYR A 37 0.84 5.27 -22.62
C TYR A 37 2.08 4.60 -22.02
N GLU A 38 3.20 4.72 -22.73
CA GLU A 38 4.52 4.31 -22.29
C GLU A 38 5.33 5.53 -21.83
N VAL A 39 5.85 5.45 -20.62
CA VAL A 39 6.69 6.50 -20.02
C VAL A 39 8.08 6.50 -20.67
N ARG A 40 8.70 7.68 -20.79
CA ARG A 40 10.04 7.82 -21.41
C ARG A 40 11.06 8.36 -20.42
N ALA A 41 12.31 7.90 -20.54
CA ALA A 41 13.41 8.40 -19.72
C ALA A 41 13.52 9.94 -19.77
N GLY A 42 13.66 10.57 -18.60
CA GLY A 42 13.71 12.02 -18.43
C GLY A 42 12.35 12.70 -18.32
N GLU A 43 11.25 12.00 -18.57
CA GLU A 43 9.89 12.52 -18.38
C GLU A 43 9.60 12.83 -16.90
N GLN A 44 8.79 13.85 -16.67
CA GLN A 44 8.33 14.23 -15.34
C GLN A 44 6.91 13.72 -15.10
N LEU A 45 6.73 12.97 -14.02
CA LEU A 45 5.41 12.53 -13.56
C LEU A 45 5.11 13.13 -12.18
N VAL A 46 3.87 13.58 -12.01
CA VAL A 46 3.31 13.91 -10.71
C VAL A 46 2.93 12.62 -10.01
N VAL A 47 3.63 12.32 -8.93
CA VAL A 47 3.44 11.09 -8.15
C VAL A 47 2.78 11.44 -6.82
N PRO A 48 1.59 10.90 -6.52
CA PRO A 48 1.02 10.98 -5.18
C PRO A 48 1.96 10.30 -4.18
N THR A 49 2.26 10.97 -3.07
CA THR A 49 3.16 10.45 -2.03
C THR A 49 2.41 10.04 -0.78
N ASP A 50 1.07 10.04 -0.80
CA ASP A 50 0.25 9.72 0.37
C ASP A 50 0.57 8.32 0.89
N SER A 51 0.77 7.34 0.00
CA SER A 51 1.17 5.98 0.38
C SER A 51 2.58 5.89 0.97
N GLN A 52 3.54 6.71 0.54
CA GLN A 52 4.88 6.75 1.12
C GLN A 52 4.88 7.27 2.57
N GLN A 53 3.79 7.93 3.00
CA GLN A 53 3.61 8.33 4.40
C GLN A 53 3.03 7.22 5.27
N LEU A 54 2.52 6.14 4.67
CA LEU A 54 1.79 5.09 5.38
C LEU A 54 2.55 3.77 5.46
N PHE A 55 3.41 3.50 4.47
CA PHE A 55 4.17 2.26 4.37
C PHE A 55 5.66 2.51 4.16
N ASP A 56 6.47 1.57 4.61
CA ASP A 56 7.91 1.44 4.34
C ASP A 56 8.19 0.12 3.59
N THR A 57 9.40 -0.03 3.08
CA THR A 57 9.86 -1.28 2.44
C THR A 57 10.75 -2.07 3.40
N TYR A 58 10.42 -3.34 3.59
CA TYR A 58 11.23 -4.32 4.30
C TYR A 58 11.90 -5.26 3.29
N ILE A 59 13.22 -5.50 3.46
CA ILE A 59 13.96 -6.45 2.65
C ILE A 59 14.01 -7.78 3.40
N VAL A 60 13.43 -8.82 2.81
CA VAL A 60 13.40 -10.17 3.37
C VAL A 60 14.83 -10.68 3.55
N ILE A 61 15.13 -11.22 4.73
CA ILE A 61 16.41 -11.86 5.02
C ILE A 61 16.26 -13.37 5.14
N GLN A 62 17.38 -14.09 5.13
CA GLN A 62 17.37 -15.54 5.28
C GLN A 62 16.72 -15.96 6.61
N GLY A 63 15.69 -16.80 6.51
CA GLY A 63 14.94 -17.32 7.64
C GLY A 63 13.64 -16.58 7.96
N ASP A 64 13.37 -15.45 7.30
CA ASP A 64 12.10 -14.74 7.46
C ASP A 64 10.92 -15.54 6.89
N THR A 65 9.78 -15.40 7.54
CA THR A 65 8.47 -15.82 7.01
C THR A 65 7.50 -14.63 6.98
N LEU A 66 6.45 -14.72 6.15
CA LEU A 66 5.38 -13.71 6.17
C LEU A 66 4.75 -13.57 7.56
N TYR A 67 4.65 -14.67 8.32
CA TYR A 67 4.13 -14.66 9.69
C TYR A 67 5.02 -13.84 10.64
N ASP A 68 6.34 -14.04 10.60
CA ASP A 68 7.28 -13.32 11.46
C ASP A 68 7.30 -11.82 11.13
N ILE A 69 7.27 -11.49 9.84
CA ILE A 69 7.20 -10.10 9.39
C ILE A 69 5.86 -9.48 9.83
N ALA A 70 4.73 -10.14 9.59
CA ALA A 70 3.42 -9.63 9.99
C ALA A 70 3.34 -9.38 11.51
N SER A 71 3.85 -10.33 12.31
CA SER A 71 3.93 -10.18 13.77
C SER A 71 4.78 -9.00 14.19
N LYS A 72 5.96 -8.81 13.58
CA LYS A 72 6.86 -7.68 13.86
C LYS A 72 6.21 -6.32 13.62
N TYR A 73 5.33 -6.21 12.62
CA TYR A 73 4.63 -4.98 12.28
C TYR A 73 3.21 -4.90 12.84
N ASN A 74 2.84 -5.83 13.74
CA ASN A 74 1.53 -5.90 14.39
C ASN A 74 0.34 -5.89 13.39
N VAL A 75 0.46 -6.69 12.34
CA VAL A 75 -0.60 -6.91 11.34
C VAL A 75 -0.86 -8.40 11.14
N THR A 76 -2.00 -8.75 10.56
CA THR A 76 -2.29 -10.15 10.21
C THR A 76 -1.48 -10.57 8.99
N VAL A 77 -1.10 -11.84 8.93
CA VAL A 77 -0.41 -12.41 7.75
C VAL A 77 -1.25 -12.25 6.48
N ASP A 78 -2.57 -12.41 6.59
CA ASP A 78 -3.52 -12.27 5.47
C ASP A 78 -3.48 -10.83 4.92
N ASN A 79 -3.51 -9.81 5.79
CA ASN A 79 -3.41 -8.41 5.36
C ASN A 79 -2.04 -8.07 4.79
N LEU A 80 -0.95 -8.58 5.37
CA LEU A 80 0.40 -8.35 4.85
C LEU A 80 0.57 -8.98 3.47
N ALA A 81 0.08 -10.21 3.27
CA ALA A 81 0.14 -10.91 2.00
C ALA A 81 -0.66 -10.14 0.92
N LEU A 82 -1.92 -9.79 1.21
CA LEU A 82 -2.77 -9.02 0.30
C LEU A 82 -2.20 -7.64 -0.05
N LEU A 83 -1.61 -6.92 0.93
CA LEU A 83 -0.92 -5.64 0.68
C LEU A 83 0.21 -5.78 -0.35
N ASN A 84 0.82 -6.96 -0.40
CA ASN A 84 1.96 -7.26 -1.27
C ASN A 84 1.58 -8.06 -2.52
N GLY A 85 0.28 -8.29 -2.76
CA GLY A 85 -0.20 -9.09 -3.89
C GLY A 85 0.23 -10.56 -3.83
N LEU A 86 0.38 -11.10 -2.62
CA LEU A 86 0.76 -12.47 -2.34
C LEU A 86 -0.41 -13.23 -1.71
N ASP A 87 -0.40 -14.55 -1.87
CA ASP A 87 -1.16 -15.45 -1.00
C ASP A 87 -0.39 -15.68 0.31
N LYS A 88 -1.11 -15.86 1.43
CA LYS A 88 -0.48 -16.13 2.74
C LYS A 88 0.35 -17.42 2.79
N GLN A 89 0.17 -18.29 1.80
CA GLN A 89 0.88 -19.56 1.62
C GLN A 89 2.08 -19.43 0.69
N ASP A 90 2.27 -18.28 0.05
CA ASP A 90 3.39 -18.04 -0.84
C ASP A 90 4.72 -18.02 -0.08
N TYR A 91 5.74 -18.50 -0.77
CA TYR A 91 7.11 -18.38 -0.31
C TYR A 91 7.63 -16.96 -0.58
N ILE A 92 8.34 -16.41 0.41
CA ILE A 92 9.14 -15.20 0.26
C ILE A 92 10.62 -15.58 0.21
N TYR A 93 11.40 -14.82 -0.55
CA TYR A 93 12.81 -15.11 -0.78
C TYR A 93 13.72 -14.01 -0.23
N PRO A 94 14.92 -14.34 0.27
CA PRO A 94 15.88 -13.33 0.68
C PRO A 94 16.16 -12.32 -0.44
N GLY A 95 16.15 -11.03 -0.11
CA GLY A 95 16.27 -9.93 -1.06
C GLY A 95 14.95 -9.45 -1.67
N GLN A 96 13.84 -10.15 -1.42
CA GLN A 96 12.51 -9.69 -1.84
C GLN A 96 12.09 -8.46 -1.03
N GLU A 97 11.49 -7.48 -1.70
CA GLU A 97 10.92 -6.30 -1.09
C GLU A 97 9.47 -6.55 -0.68
N ILE A 98 9.13 -6.23 0.57
CA ILE A 98 7.80 -6.36 1.14
C ILE A 98 7.38 -5.01 1.74
N LEU A 99 6.22 -4.50 1.34
CA LEU A 99 5.57 -3.35 1.95
C LEU A 99 5.09 -3.70 3.36
N VAL A 100 5.42 -2.82 4.30
CA VAL A 100 5.07 -2.94 5.71
C VAL A 100 4.58 -1.58 6.22
N PRO A 101 3.64 -1.54 7.19
CA PRO A 101 3.16 -0.27 7.72
C PRO A 101 4.24 0.44 8.53
N LYS A 102 4.16 1.77 8.58
CA LYS A 102 4.95 2.55 9.55
C LYS A 102 4.47 2.26 10.97
N SER A 103 5.33 2.54 11.95
CA SER A 103 5.04 2.26 13.37
C SER A 103 3.77 2.94 13.90
N ASP A 104 3.39 4.08 13.33
CA ASP A 104 2.19 4.86 13.68
C ASP A 104 0.99 4.56 12.78
N VAL A 105 1.09 3.55 11.90
CA VAL A 105 0.06 3.23 10.91
C VAL A 105 -0.48 1.83 11.15
N LYS A 106 -1.80 1.74 11.17
CA LYS A 106 -2.56 0.50 11.05
C LYS A 106 -3.26 0.49 9.72
N PHE A 107 -3.42 -0.70 9.15
CA PHE A 107 -4.21 -0.87 7.94
C PHE A 107 -5.03 -2.14 8.02
N TYR A 108 -6.12 -2.14 7.24
CA TYR A 108 -7.03 -3.25 7.11
C TYR A 108 -7.46 -3.37 5.65
N ILE A 109 -7.52 -4.60 5.15
CA ILE A 109 -8.01 -4.91 3.81
C ILE A 109 -9.36 -5.58 3.99
N THR A 110 -10.41 -4.95 3.46
CA THR A 110 -11.80 -5.34 3.71
C THR A 110 -12.16 -6.67 3.05
N ASN A 111 -13.10 -7.37 3.68
CA ASN A 111 -13.68 -8.63 3.28
C ASN A 111 -15.17 -8.46 2.94
N PRO A 112 -15.78 -9.39 2.19
CA PRO A 112 -17.22 -9.39 1.96
C PRO A 112 -18.00 -9.40 3.28
N GLY A 113 -18.93 -8.45 3.44
CA GLY A 113 -19.78 -8.34 4.63
C GLY A 113 -19.21 -7.45 5.76
N ASP A 114 -18.06 -6.83 5.55
CA ASP A 114 -17.53 -5.86 6.50
C ASP A 114 -18.42 -4.64 6.70
N THR A 115 -18.32 -4.06 7.88
CA THR A 115 -18.97 -2.81 8.26
C THR A 115 -17.90 -1.80 8.66
N LEU A 116 -18.28 -0.51 8.73
CA LEU A 116 -17.40 0.52 9.30
C LEU A 116 -17.02 0.20 10.75
N VAL A 117 -17.92 -0.40 11.52
CA VAL A 117 -17.68 -0.78 12.91
C VAL A 117 -16.64 -1.88 12.99
N SER A 118 -16.82 -2.97 12.24
CA SER A 118 -15.83 -4.07 12.24
C SER A 118 -14.46 -3.61 11.76
N ALA A 119 -14.39 -2.76 10.74
CA ALA A 119 -13.13 -2.19 10.27
C ALA A 119 -12.48 -1.27 11.32
N ALA A 120 -13.25 -0.43 11.99
CA ALA A 120 -12.73 0.47 13.04
C ALA A 120 -12.19 -0.32 14.24
N ASP A 121 -12.90 -1.38 14.66
CA ASP A 121 -12.47 -2.26 15.74
C ASP A 121 -11.15 -2.94 15.42
N ILE A 122 -10.98 -3.48 14.20
CA ILE A 122 -9.72 -4.10 13.75
C ILE A 122 -8.57 -3.08 13.73
N LEU A 123 -8.87 -1.86 13.30
CA LEU A 123 -7.90 -0.75 13.26
C LEU A 123 -7.67 -0.10 14.64
N GLU A 124 -8.30 -0.59 15.70
CA GLU A 124 -8.25 0.01 17.05
C GLU A 124 -8.54 1.51 17.04
N THR A 125 -9.59 1.92 16.32
CA THR A 125 -10.04 3.32 16.22
C THR A 125 -11.58 3.39 16.29
N ASN A 126 -12.14 4.58 16.18
CA ASN A 126 -13.59 4.79 16.07
C ASN A 126 -13.99 5.09 14.61
N VAL A 127 -15.28 4.95 14.32
CA VAL A 127 -15.82 5.15 12.95
C VAL A 127 -15.60 6.57 12.45
N GLU A 128 -15.66 7.58 13.32
CA GLU A 128 -15.48 8.98 12.94
C GLU A 128 -14.04 9.26 12.48
N GLU A 129 -13.04 8.82 13.24
CA GLU A 129 -11.63 8.89 12.87
C GLU A 129 -11.32 8.09 11.61
N LEU A 130 -11.90 6.89 11.49
CA LEU A 130 -11.74 6.05 10.31
C LEU A 130 -12.24 6.77 9.05
N ILE A 131 -13.43 7.37 9.10
CA ILE A 131 -13.99 8.16 7.99
C ILE A 131 -13.13 9.39 7.71
N ALA A 132 -12.69 10.10 8.75
CA ALA A 132 -11.90 11.32 8.60
C ALA A 132 -10.57 11.06 7.87
N GLN A 133 -9.95 9.90 8.10
CA GLN A 133 -8.67 9.54 7.49
C GLN A 133 -8.78 8.84 6.13
N ASN A 134 -9.97 8.35 5.75
CA ASN A 134 -10.19 7.65 4.49
C ASN A 134 -11.23 8.39 3.65
N LYS A 135 -10.75 9.15 2.65
CA LYS A 135 -11.58 10.01 1.78
C LYS A 135 -12.74 9.28 1.08
N ILE A 136 -12.60 7.98 0.85
CA ILE A 136 -13.57 7.15 0.14
C ILE A 136 -13.63 5.80 0.84
N ILE A 137 -14.81 5.40 1.35
CA ILE A 137 -15.06 4.09 1.95
C ILE A 137 -16.27 3.47 1.27
N TYR A 138 -16.05 2.39 0.51
CA TYR A 138 -17.12 1.62 -0.13
C TYR A 138 -17.35 0.26 0.55
N LEU A 139 -16.40 -0.20 1.39
CA LEU A 139 -16.39 -1.53 2.00
C LEU A 139 -16.51 -2.66 0.96
N LEU A 140 -16.01 -2.42 -0.25
CA LEU A 140 -15.84 -3.47 -1.24
C LEU A 140 -14.73 -4.41 -0.79
N PRO A 141 -14.78 -5.71 -1.11
CA PRO A 141 -13.66 -6.61 -0.84
C PRO A 141 -12.34 -6.03 -1.40
N GLU A 142 -11.26 -6.28 -0.68
CA GLU A 142 -9.89 -5.85 -1.02
C GLU A 142 -9.66 -4.32 -0.97
N GLN A 143 -10.61 -3.55 -0.44
CA GLN A 143 -10.38 -2.14 -0.19
C GLN A 143 -9.41 -1.95 0.98
N LEU A 144 -8.33 -1.21 0.73
CA LEU A 144 -7.41 -0.76 1.77
C LEU A 144 -8.02 0.39 2.58
N LEU A 145 -8.13 0.20 3.89
CA LEU A 145 -8.42 1.23 4.88
C LEU A 145 -7.21 1.44 5.77
N THR A 146 -6.93 2.69 6.11
CA THR A 146 -5.77 3.04 6.94
C THR A 146 -6.15 3.91 8.11
N TYR A 147 -5.46 3.73 9.23
CA TYR A 147 -5.54 4.60 10.40
C TYR A 147 -4.13 4.93 10.86
N LYS A 148 -3.80 6.21 10.89
CA LYS A 148 -2.56 6.74 11.43
C LYS A 148 -2.84 7.30 12.82
N LYS A 149 -2.18 6.72 13.84
CA LYS A 149 -2.24 7.20 15.22
C LYS A 149 -1.52 8.55 15.28
N GLU A 150 -2.22 9.59 15.73
CA GLU A 150 -1.59 10.87 16.04
C GLU A 150 -0.74 10.73 17.32
N LYS A 151 0.39 11.44 17.38
CA LYS A 151 1.32 11.43 18.52
C LYS A 151 0.83 12.28 19.67
#